data_AF-A0A948QNT7-F1
#
_entry.id   AF-A0A948QNT7-F1
#
_cell.length_a   1.000
_cell.length_b   1.000
_cell.length_c   1.000
_cell.angle_alpha   90.00
_cell.angle_beta   90.00
_cell.angle_gamma   90.00
#
_symmetry.space_group_name_H-M   'P 1'
#
loop_
_entity.id
_entity.type
_entity.pdbx_description
1 polymer ?
#
loop_
_entity_poly.entity_id
_entity_poly.type
_entity_poly.pdbx_seq_one_letter_code
_entity_poly.pdbx_strand_id
1 'polypeptide(L)'
;AGREQLSLAISTSGTVTLENALMGIPMIVTYKLPWPTYFLIKSLIRVSTITIVNLIMNENIVPEYIQRNAMPGLIANVATAWLKDPPALDKIREKFKSLRSRLGEEGVYERTARSILEKIHE
;
A
#
# COMPACT_ATOMS: atom_id res chain seq x y z
N ALA A 1 -3.81 -2.24 23.19
CA ALA A 1 -4.32 -1.40 22.08
C ALA A 1 -3.89 -2.06 20.78
N GLY A 2 -4.81 -2.43 19.90
CA GLY A 2 -4.49 -3.03 18.61
C GLY A 2 -4.11 -1.97 17.57
N ARG A 3 -3.72 -2.42 16.36
CA ARG A 3 -3.27 -1.54 15.26
C ARG A 3 -4.37 -0.59 14.79
N GLU A 4 -5.64 -0.93 14.98
CA GLU A 4 -6.81 -0.16 14.58
C GLU A 4 -6.94 1.22 15.24
N GLN A 5 -6.19 1.48 16.33
CA GLN A 5 -6.21 2.76 17.04
C GLN A 5 -5.14 3.75 16.54
N LEU A 6 -4.31 3.35 15.58
CA LEU A 6 -3.24 4.19 15.04
C LEU A 6 -3.81 5.33 14.20
N SER A 7 -3.41 6.57 14.51
CA SER A 7 -3.78 7.74 13.70
C SER A 7 -3.09 7.76 12.32
N LEU A 8 -1.86 7.22 12.27
CA LEU A 8 -0.99 7.20 11.10
C LEU A 8 0.06 6.09 11.25
N ALA A 9 0.46 5.46 10.15
CA ALA A 9 1.58 4.54 10.07
C ALA A 9 2.67 5.03 9.11
N ILE A 10 3.93 4.71 9.39
CA ILE A 10 5.02 4.76 8.40
C ILE A 10 5.38 3.31 8.10
N SER A 11 5.35 2.92 6.83
CA SER A 11 5.44 1.51 6.46
C SER A 11 6.37 1.29 5.27
N THR A 12 6.92 0.08 5.19
CA THR A 12 7.64 -0.38 4.01
C THR A 12 6.66 -0.74 2.89
N SER A 13 7.18 -0.85 1.66
CA SER A 13 6.41 -1.42 0.56
C SER A 13 6.21 -2.91 0.80
N GLY A 14 4.96 -3.37 0.92
CA GLY A 14 4.64 -4.79 1.18
C GLY A 14 3.18 -5.03 1.55
N THR A 15 2.86 -6.27 1.96
CA THR A 15 1.50 -6.68 2.36
C THR A 15 0.96 -5.86 3.53
N VAL A 16 1.85 -5.36 4.39
CA VAL A 16 1.52 -4.46 5.50
C VAL A 16 0.74 -3.21 5.04
N THR A 17 0.97 -2.75 3.80
CA THR A 17 0.26 -1.60 3.24
C THR A 17 -1.20 -1.93 2.95
N LEU A 18 -1.47 -3.12 2.42
CA LEU A 18 -2.83 -3.59 2.20
C LEU A 18 -3.56 -3.82 3.54
N GLU A 19 -2.88 -4.44 4.51
CA GLU A 19 -3.43 -4.63 5.86
C GLU A 19 -3.81 -3.30 6.52
N ASN A 20 -2.90 -2.32 6.48
CA ASN A 20 -3.15 -0.98 7.03
C ASN A 20 -4.37 -0.33 6.36
N ALA A 21 -4.45 -0.38 5.02
CA ALA A 21 -5.56 0.23 4.31
C ALA A 21 -6.89 -0.47 4.62
N LEU A 22 -6.91 -1.81 4.69
CA LEU A 22 -8.11 -2.56 5.08
C LEU A 22 -8.55 -2.29 6.53
N MET A 23 -7.61 -1.97 7.42
CA MET A 23 -7.89 -1.51 8.79
C MET A 23 -8.24 -0.01 8.86
N GLY A 24 -8.22 0.72 7.74
CA GLY A 24 -8.50 2.15 7.72
C GLY A 24 -7.40 3.00 8.34
N ILE A 25 -6.16 2.51 8.42
CA ILE A 25 -5.01 3.21 8.99
C ILE A 25 -4.31 4.00 7.88
N PRO A 26 -4.39 5.35 7.86
CA PRO A 26 -3.61 6.16 6.94
C PRO A 26 -2.12 5.87 7.09
N MET A 27 -1.38 5.87 5.99
CA MET A 27 0.03 5.52 6.01
C MET A 27 0.87 6.35 5.07
N ILE A 28 2.18 6.40 5.34
CA ILE A 28 3.21 6.91 4.45
C ILE A 28 4.13 5.73 4.10
N VAL A 29 4.37 5.50 2.82
CA VAL A 29 5.22 4.41 2.37
C VAL A 29 6.62 4.92 2.10
N THR A 30 7.62 4.25 2.66
CA THR A 30 9.03 4.58 2.46
C THR A 30 9.84 3.33 2.15
N TYR A 31 10.80 3.46 1.24
CA TYR A 31 11.68 2.35 0.89
C TYR A 31 13.04 2.83 0.39
N LYS A 32 14.11 2.19 0.88
CA LYS A 32 15.49 2.47 0.50
C LYS A 32 16.24 1.17 0.29
N LEU A 33 16.64 0.92 -0.95
CA LEU A 33 17.43 -0.25 -1.34
C LEU A 33 18.89 0.13 -1.57
N PRO A 34 19.83 -0.82 -1.46
CA PRO A 34 21.18 -0.65 -1.97
C PRO A 34 21.17 -0.18 -3.44
N TRP A 35 22.09 0.72 -3.80
CA TRP A 35 22.15 1.34 -5.13
C TRP A 35 22.16 0.34 -6.30
N PRO A 36 22.98 -0.74 -6.27
CA PRO A 36 22.99 -1.72 -7.35
C PRO A 36 21.63 -2.40 -7.53
N THR A 37 21.03 -2.84 -6.43
CA THR A 37 19.71 -3.48 -6.41
C THR A 37 18.63 -2.57 -6.98
N TYR A 38 18.64 -1.29 -6.59
CA TYR A 38 17.68 -0.32 -7.08
C TYR A 38 17.81 -0.05 -8.57
N PHE A 39 19.05 0.07 -9.07
CA PHE A 39 19.28 0.33 -10.48
C PHE A 39 18.73 -0.80 -11.36
N LEU A 40 18.96 -2.05 -10.96
CA LEU A 40 18.42 -3.24 -11.64
C LEU A 40 16.90 -3.30 -11.56
N ILE A 41 16.32 -3.10 -10.38
CA ILE A 41 14.87 -3.18 -10.19
C ILE A 41 14.15 -2.03 -10.93
N LYS A 42 14.72 -0.82 -10.93
CA LYS A 42 14.11 0.36 -11.57
C LYS A 42 13.90 0.17 -13.07
N SER A 43 14.79 -0.55 -13.77
CA SER A 43 14.61 -0.82 -15.20
C SER A 43 13.52 -1.86 -15.49
N LEU A 44 13.17 -2.69 -14.50
CA LEU A 44 12.16 -3.75 -14.61
C LEU A 44 10.74 -3.26 -14.23
N ILE A 45 10.64 -2.27 -13.35
CA ILE A 45 9.36 -1.70 -12.91
C ILE A 45 8.73 -0.87 -14.04
N ARG A 46 7.55 -1.28 -14.50
CA ARG A 46 6.75 -0.56 -15.52
C ARG A 46 5.58 0.24 -14.96
N VAL A 47 5.38 0.19 -13.64
CA VAL A 47 4.29 0.86 -12.93
C VAL A 47 4.75 2.19 -12.33
N SER A 48 3.84 3.14 -12.19
CA SER A 48 4.11 4.49 -11.68
C SER A 48 4.24 4.57 -10.15
N THR A 49 3.85 3.51 -9.44
CA THR A 49 3.79 3.39 -7.98
C THR A 49 4.25 1.98 -7.56
N ILE A 50 4.85 1.87 -6.37
CA ILE A 50 5.27 0.56 -5.82
C ILE A 50 4.30 0.00 -4.77
N THR A 51 3.41 0.82 -4.23
CA THR A 51 2.49 0.40 -3.17
C THR A 51 1.29 -0.33 -3.76
N ILE A 52 0.98 -1.52 -3.23
CA ILE A 52 -0.15 -2.33 -3.70
C ILE A 52 -1.49 -1.58 -3.60
N VAL A 53 -1.67 -0.72 -2.60
CA VAL A 53 -2.88 0.08 -2.41
C VAL A 53 -3.07 1.09 -3.54
N ASN A 54 -2.02 1.83 -3.90
CA ASN A 54 -2.07 2.79 -5.00
C ASN A 54 -2.27 2.07 -6.35
N LEU A 55 -1.66 0.90 -6.53
CA LEU A 55 -1.86 0.05 -7.71
C LEU A 55 -3.31 -0.43 -7.87
N ILE A 56 -3.91 -0.99 -6.81
CA ILE A 56 -5.30 -1.48 -6.82
C ILE A 56 -6.28 -0.33 -7.07
N MET A 57 -6.01 0.82 -6.48
CA MET A 57 -6.88 1.99 -6.57
C MET A 57 -6.66 2.80 -7.86
N ASN A 58 -5.56 2.53 -8.58
CA ASN A 58 -5.09 3.32 -9.72
C ASN A 58 -5.02 4.82 -9.40
N GLU A 59 -4.61 5.15 -8.18
CA GLU A 59 -4.56 6.51 -7.64
C GLU A 59 -3.45 6.62 -6.58
N ASN A 60 -2.74 7.75 -6.53
CA ASN A 60 -1.75 8.04 -5.50
C ASN A 60 -2.41 8.51 -4.20
N ILE A 61 -3.07 7.58 -3.50
CA ILE A 61 -3.75 7.84 -2.22
C ILE A 61 -2.73 7.98 -1.09
N VAL A 62 -1.73 7.10 -1.11
CA VAL A 62 -0.67 7.01 -0.11
C VAL A 62 0.61 7.63 -0.68
N PRO A 63 1.25 8.57 0.02
CA PRO A 63 2.49 9.17 -0.45
C PRO A 63 3.65 8.16 -0.37
N GLU A 64 4.47 8.14 -1.41
CA GLU A 64 5.62 7.24 -1.55
C GLU A 64 6.93 8.01 -1.54
N TYR A 65 7.78 7.72 -0.56
CA TYR A 65 9.11 8.29 -0.43
C TYR A 65 10.17 7.22 -0.69
N ILE A 66 10.63 7.17 -1.94
CA ILE A 66 11.53 6.11 -2.43
C ILE A 66 12.93 6.69 -2.67
N GLN A 67 13.95 5.94 -2.24
CA GLN A 67 15.36 6.25 -2.45
C GLN A 67 15.79 7.66 -2.08
N ARG A 68 16.06 8.52 -3.06
CA ARG A 68 16.49 9.91 -2.81
C ARG A 68 15.42 10.72 -2.09
N ASN A 69 14.14 10.36 -2.28
CA ASN A 69 13.02 11.01 -1.60
C ASN A 69 12.74 10.40 -0.22
N ALA A 70 13.31 9.23 0.11
CA ALA A 70 13.22 8.60 1.43
C ALA A 70 14.07 9.34 2.48
N MET A 71 13.79 10.63 2.68
CA MET A 71 14.49 11.52 3.58
C MET A 71 13.66 11.72 4.86
N PRO A 72 14.28 11.59 6.05
CA PRO A 72 13.57 11.76 7.32
C PRO A 72 12.79 13.08 7.41
N GLY A 73 13.37 14.20 6.96
CA GLY A 73 12.70 15.50 6.98
C GLY A 73 11.43 15.56 6.11
N LEU A 74 11.46 14.97 4.91
CA LEU A 74 10.29 14.94 4.04
C LEU A 74 9.15 14.10 4.64
N ILE A 75 9.50 12.93 5.19
CA ILE A 75 8.56 12.02 5.83
C ILE A 75 7.98 12.65 7.11
N ALA A 76 8.80 13.27 7.94
CA ALA A 76 8.36 13.95 9.16
C ALA A 76 7.43 15.14 8.84
N ASN A 77 7.73 15.91 7.79
CA ASN A 77 6.90 17.04 7.36
C ASN A 77 5.50 16.59 6.95
N VAL A 78 5.38 15.57 6.09
CA VAL A 78 4.07 15.06 5.67
C VAL A 78 3.32 14.41 6.83
N ALA A 79 4.01 13.64 7.68
CA ALA A 79 3.40 13.01 8.84
C ALA A 79 2.83 14.07 9.80
N THR A 80 3.60 15.11 10.08
CA THR A 80 3.18 16.21 10.96
C THR A 80 2.03 17.00 10.35
N ALA A 81 2.06 17.25 9.04
CA ALA A 81 0.98 17.94 8.34
C ALA A 81 -0.33 17.16 8.44
N TRP A 82 -0.29 15.85 8.19
CA TRP A 82 -1.46 14.98 8.32
C TRP A 82 -1.98 14.87 9.75
N LEU A 83 -1.10 14.74 10.74
CA LEU A 83 -1.51 14.70 12.15
C LEU A 83 -2.16 16.01 12.62
N LYS A 84 -1.86 17.14 11.96
CA LYS A 84 -2.48 18.44 12.22
C LYS A 84 -3.74 18.70 11.39
N ASP A 85 -4.07 17.81 10.45
CA ASP A 85 -5.22 17.93 9.55
C ASP A 85 -6.07 16.64 9.59
N PRO A 86 -6.87 16.44 10.67
CA PRO A 86 -7.76 15.28 10.77
C PRO A 86 -8.70 15.10 9.56
N PRO A 87 -9.30 16.18 8.98
CA PRO A 87 -10.08 16.06 7.76
C PRO A 87 -9.33 15.45 6.56
N ALA A 88 -8.03 15.73 6.40
CA ALA A 88 -7.23 15.09 5.36
C ALA A 88 -7.07 13.59 5.59
N LEU A 89 -6.86 13.17 6.85
CA LEU A 89 -6.80 11.75 7.20
C LEU A 89 -8.13 11.04 6.96
N ASP A 90 -9.26 11.69 7.26
CA ASP A 90 -10.58 11.12 7.03
C ASP A 90 -10.86 10.91 5.54
N LYS A 91 -10.43 11.83 4.67
CA LYS A 91 -10.52 11.63 3.20
C LYS A 91 -9.75 10.38 2.76
N ILE A 92 -8.59 10.11 3.33
CA ILE A 92 -7.81 8.90 3.02
C ILE A 92 -8.56 7.66 3.50
N ARG A 93 -9.13 7.70 4.72
CA ARG A 93 -9.95 6.61 5.26
C ARG A 93 -11.16 6.30 4.38
N GLU A 94 -11.84 7.32 3.87
CA GLU A 94 -12.96 7.14 2.94
C GLU A 94 -12.52 6.44 1.65
N LYS A 95 -11.37 6.82 1.08
CA LYS A 95 -10.83 6.12 -0.09
C LYS A 95 -10.54 4.65 0.21
N PHE A 96 -10.00 4.34 1.38
CA PHE A 96 -9.73 2.96 1.80
C PHE A 96 -11.00 2.12 1.96
N LYS A 97 -12.17 2.70 2.31
CA LYS A 97 -13.43 1.94 2.36
C LYS A 97 -13.78 1.30 1.01
N SER A 98 -13.46 1.99 -0.09
CA SER A 98 -13.69 1.46 -1.44
C SER A 98 -12.64 0.42 -1.89
N LEU A 99 -11.58 0.20 -1.11
CA LEU A 99 -10.53 -0.77 -1.44
C LEU A 99 -11.09 -2.20 -1.43
N ARG A 100 -11.90 -2.56 -0.42
CA ARG A 100 -12.43 -3.93 -0.29
C ARG A 100 -13.29 -4.32 -1.49
N SER A 101 -14.08 -3.38 -2.03
CA SER A 101 -14.87 -3.61 -3.26
C SER A 101 -14.04 -3.77 -4.53
N ARG A 102 -12.77 -3.36 -4.53
CA ARG A 102 -11.84 -3.61 -5.64
C ARG A 102 -11.09 -4.93 -5.49
N LEU A 103 -11.18 -5.58 -4.33
CA LEU A 103 -10.67 -6.92 -4.14
C LEU A 103 -11.68 -7.93 -4.66
N GLY A 104 -11.20 -9.12 -5.04
CA GLY A 104 -12.07 -10.21 -5.46
C GLY A 104 -12.98 -10.71 -4.34
N GLU A 105 -14.03 -11.43 -4.73
CA GLU A 105 -14.96 -12.06 -3.81
C GLU A 105 -14.28 -13.15 -2.97
N GLU A 106 -14.88 -13.46 -1.82
CA GLU A 106 -14.43 -14.53 -0.93
C GLU A 106 -14.42 -15.89 -1.64
N GLY A 107 -13.61 -16.83 -1.15
CA GLY A 107 -13.48 -18.17 -1.75
C GLY A 107 -12.42 -18.30 -2.85
N VAL A 108 -11.41 -17.41 -2.88
CA VAL A 108 -10.31 -17.47 -3.86
C VAL A 108 -9.55 -18.81 -3.80
N TYR A 109 -9.34 -19.37 -2.61
CA TYR A 109 -8.67 -20.66 -2.45
C TYR A 109 -9.45 -21.80 -3.12
N GLU A 110 -10.75 -21.87 -2.88
CA GLU A 110 -11.64 -22.89 -3.46
C GLU A 110 -11.70 -22.78 -4.99
N ARG A 111 -11.91 -21.56 -5.52
CA ARG A 111 -11.91 -21.32 -6.97
C ARG A 111 -10.58 -21.72 -7.61
N THR A 112 -9.47 -21.37 -6.96
CA THR A 112 -8.13 -21.69 -7.46
C THR A 112 -7.87 -23.19 -7.43
N ALA A 113 -8.22 -23.87 -6.33
CA ALA A 113 -8.09 -25.32 -6.21
C ALA A 113 -8.88 -26.05 -7.30
N ARG A 114 -10.12 -25.62 -7.56
CA ARG A 114 -10.96 -26.15 -8.63
C ARG A 114 -10.33 -25.97 -10.01
N SER A 115 -9.86 -24.76 -10.34
CA SER A 115 -9.20 -24.49 -11.63
C SER A 115 -7.93 -25.31 -11.84
N ILE A 116 -7.17 -25.60 -10.77
CA ILE A 116 -5.98 -26.45 -10.85
C ILE A 116 -6.40 -27.90 -11.13
N LEU A 117 -7.39 -28.43 -10.40
CA LEU A 117 -7.86 -29.80 -10.60
C LEU A 117 -8.44 -30.01 -12.00
N GLU A 118 -9.25 -29.07 -12.51
CA GLU A 118 -9.78 -29.12 -13.87
C GLU A 118 -8.66 -29.25 -14.91
N LYS A 119 -7.58 -28.45 -14.78
CA LYS A 119 -6.42 -28.50 -15.69
C LYS A 119 -5.58 -29.76 -15.60
N ILE A 120 -5.62 -30.47 -14.48
CA ILE A 120 -4.87 -31.73 -14.31
C ILE A 120 -5.63 -32.91 -14.95
N HIS A 121 -6.95 -32.80 -15.09
CA HIS A 121 -7.81 -33.83 -15.67
C HIS A 121 -8.14 -33.61 -17.16
N GLU A 122 -7.60 -32.54 -17.76
CA GLU A 122 -7.56 -32.27 -19.21
C GLU A 122 -6.33 -32.95 -19.85
#